data_AF-A0A1Q8VVA0-F1
#
_entry.id   AF-A0A1Q8VVA0-F1
#
_cell.length_a   1.000
_cell.length_b   1.000
_cell.length_c   1.000
_cell.angle_alpha   90.00
_cell.angle_beta   90.00
_cell.angle_gamma   90.00
#
_symmetry.space_group_name_H-M   'P 1'
#
loop_
_entity.id
_entity.type
_entity.pdbx_description
1 polymer ?
#
loop_
_entity_poly.entity_id
_entity_poly.type
_entity_poly.pdbx_seq_one_letter_code
_entity_poly.pdbx_strand_id
1 'polypeptide(L)'
;DGASNYRMGALRPNQAGIKADEVEAYVQSISQATGEFLQIVNHNLAGVQYAVAGTIKGLDALAADARAKAKARGGKNPFMLVPGIDVPFHSEVLRPGVPEFRTRLLELVPEDLDIERLAGHYVPNLVARPFALTQDFARSILQVVPSKPVEEILADWDSWVKRPTELARVLLVELL
;
A
#
# COMPACT_ATOMS: atom_id res chain seq x y z
N ASP A 1 19.07 -17.15 -13.08
CA ASP A 1 17.65 -17.04 -13.46
C ASP A 1 16.92 -16.17 -12.47
N GLY A 2 16.63 -14.92 -12.83
CA GLY A 2 16.01 -13.91 -11.95
C GLY A 2 14.52 -14.12 -11.68
N ALA A 3 14.08 -15.37 -11.55
CA ALA A 3 12.67 -15.69 -11.29
C ALA A 3 12.39 -15.56 -9.80
N SER A 4 11.64 -14.52 -9.43
CA SER A 4 11.14 -14.33 -8.06
C SER A 4 10.07 -15.38 -7.71
N ASN A 5 10.00 -15.75 -6.43
CA ASN A 5 8.91 -16.58 -5.89
C ASN A 5 7.60 -15.78 -5.69
N TYR A 6 7.60 -14.48 -5.97
CA TYR A 6 6.46 -13.59 -5.79
C TYR A 6 5.79 -13.22 -7.10
N ARG A 7 4.49 -12.95 -7.03
CA ARG A 7 3.69 -12.36 -8.11
C ARG A 7 2.62 -11.44 -7.52
N MET A 8 1.82 -10.85 -8.40
CA MET A 8 0.61 -10.13 -8.04
C MET A 8 -0.59 -10.61 -8.85
N GLY A 9 -1.78 -10.58 -8.24
CA GLY A 9 -3.05 -10.87 -8.89
C GLY A 9 -4.14 -9.89 -8.52
N ALA A 10 -5.13 -9.75 -9.39
CA ALA A 10 -6.35 -8.99 -9.16
C ALA A 10 -7.46 -9.94 -8.70
N LEU A 11 -7.97 -9.70 -7.49
CA LEU A 11 -9.09 -10.41 -6.87
C LEU A 11 -10.39 -9.59 -7.04
N ARG A 12 -11.45 -10.27 -7.47
CA ARG A 12 -12.82 -9.75 -7.57
C ARG A 12 -13.73 -10.50 -6.58
N PRO A 13 -13.76 -10.09 -5.30
CA PRO A 13 -14.40 -10.85 -4.23
C PRO A 13 -15.92 -10.97 -4.41
N ASN A 14 -16.56 -9.96 -5.02
CA ASN A 14 -17.98 -10.02 -5.36
C ASN A 14 -18.37 -11.21 -6.26
N GLN A 15 -17.47 -11.65 -7.16
CA GLN A 15 -17.74 -12.82 -8.00
C GLN A 15 -17.72 -14.13 -7.20
N ALA A 16 -16.99 -14.15 -6.07
CA ALA A 16 -16.92 -15.26 -5.13
C ALA A 16 -17.92 -15.13 -3.96
N GLY A 17 -18.76 -14.08 -3.95
CA GLY A 17 -19.73 -13.83 -2.88
C GLY A 17 -19.13 -13.38 -1.56
N ILE A 18 -17.90 -12.83 -1.58
CA ILE A 18 -17.20 -12.30 -0.41
C ILE A 18 -17.52 -10.81 -0.31
N LYS A 19 -17.94 -10.36 0.87
CA LYS A 19 -18.28 -8.93 1.10
C LYS A 19 -17.03 -8.08 1.28
N ALA A 20 -17.18 -6.77 1.10
CA ALA A 20 -16.07 -5.81 1.16
C ALA A 20 -15.33 -5.81 2.51
N ASP A 21 -16.07 -5.97 3.61
CA ASP A 21 -15.58 -6.06 5.00
C ASP A 21 -14.99 -7.43 5.36
N GLU A 22 -15.16 -8.44 4.50
CA GLU A 22 -14.67 -9.81 4.70
C GLU A 22 -13.41 -10.11 3.86
N VAL A 23 -13.04 -9.25 2.91
CA VAL A 23 -11.96 -9.55 1.93
C VAL A 23 -10.61 -9.74 2.60
N GLU A 24 -10.27 -8.90 3.57
CA GLU A 24 -9.01 -9.00 4.32
C GLU A 24 -8.93 -10.30 5.11
N ALA A 25 -9.97 -10.60 5.89
CA ALA A 25 -10.07 -11.84 6.66
C ALA A 25 -10.02 -13.07 5.74
N TYR A 26 -10.64 -13.00 4.56
CA TYR A 26 -10.62 -14.06 3.57
C TYR A 26 -9.20 -14.32 3.05
N VAL A 27 -8.49 -13.30 2.56
CA VAL A 27 -7.11 -13.46 2.06
C VAL A 27 -6.19 -13.98 3.18
N GLN A 28 -6.35 -13.44 4.40
CA GLN A 28 -5.59 -13.87 5.57
C GLN A 28 -5.85 -15.35 5.93
N SER A 29 -7.09 -15.83 5.80
CA SER A 29 -7.42 -17.24 6.07
C SER A 29 -6.72 -18.20 5.12
N ILE A 30 -6.59 -17.84 3.83
CA ILE A 30 -5.87 -18.64 2.84
C ILE A 30 -4.36 -18.60 3.12
N SER A 31 -3.83 -17.43 3.46
CA SER A 31 -2.43 -17.25 3.88
C SER A 31 -2.08 -18.18 5.05
N GLN A 32 -2.91 -18.17 6.10
CA GLN A 32 -2.72 -19.02 7.28
C GLN A 32 -2.87 -20.53 6.98
N ALA A 33 -3.87 -20.91 6.19
CA ALA A 33 -4.11 -22.32 5.85
C ALA A 33 -3.00 -22.93 5.00
N THR A 34 -2.35 -22.12 4.18
CA THR A 34 -1.27 -22.57 3.28
C THR A 34 0.12 -22.38 3.87
N GLY A 35 0.28 -21.47 4.84
CA GLY A 35 1.58 -21.01 5.32
C GLY A 35 2.32 -20.14 4.30
N GLU A 36 1.65 -19.73 3.22
CA GLU A 36 2.22 -18.94 2.14
C GLU A 36 1.92 -17.46 2.32
N PHE A 37 2.83 -16.59 1.87
CA PHE A 37 2.62 -15.15 1.96
C PHE A 37 1.54 -14.69 0.97
N LEU A 38 0.52 -14.01 1.48
CA LEU A 38 -0.50 -13.28 0.73
C LEU A 38 -0.81 -11.96 1.45
N GLN A 39 -0.89 -10.87 0.71
CA GLN A 39 -1.24 -9.56 1.24
C GLN A 39 -2.04 -8.76 0.21
N ILE A 40 -3.11 -8.11 0.66
CA ILE A 40 -3.79 -7.10 -0.16
C ILE A 40 -2.90 -5.86 -0.20
N VAL A 41 -2.51 -5.45 -1.40
CA VAL A 41 -1.53 -4.36 -1.64
C VAL A 41 -2.15 -3.15 -2.32
N ASN A 42 -3.42 -3.25 -2.75
CA ASN A 42 -4.18 -2.10 -3.26
C ASN A 42 -5.70 -2.35 -3.16
N HIS A 43 -6.42 -1.37 -2.60
CA HIS A 43 -7.87 -1.30 -2.51
C HIS A 43 -8.42 -0.44 -3.65
N ASN A 44 -8.47 -0.98 -4.87
CA ASN A 44 -8.87 -0.20 -6.06
C ASN A 44 -10.36 0.19 -6.05
N LEU A 45 -11.23 -0.77 -5.74
CA LEU A 45 -12.67 -0.54 -5.65
C LEU A 45 -13.27 -1.44 -4.58
N ALA A 46 -13.77 -0.82 -3.50
CA ALA A 46 -14.32 -1.53 -2.35
C ALA A 46 -15.38 -2.56 -2.78
N GLY A 47 -15.21 -3.79 -2.32
CA GLY A 47 -16.08 -4.93 -2.63
C GLY A 47 -15.97 -5.48 -4.06
N VAL A 48 -15.21 -4.86 -4.96
CA VAL A 48 -15.19 -5.22 -6.38
C VAL A 48 -13.82 -5.63 -6.88
N GLN A 49 -12.75 -4.91 -6.53
CA GLN A 49 -11.41 -5.17 -7.06
C GLN A 49 -10.30 -4.82 -6.07
N TYR A 50 -9.45 -5.81 -5.82
CA TYR A 50 -8.31 -5.73 -4.90
C TYR A 50 -7.07 -6.30 -5.57
N ALA A 51 -5.91 -5.67 -5.40
CA ALA A 51 -4.65 -6.27 -5.81
C ALA A 51 -4.08 -7.07 -4.64
N VAL A 52 -3.62 -8.29 -4.89
CA VAL A 52 -3.02 -9.18 -3.91
C VAL A 52 -1.62 -9.56 -4.37
N ALA A 53 -0.61 -9.22 -3.57
CA ALA A 53 0.74 -9.73 -3.74
C ALA A 53 0.91 -11.00 -2.91
N GLY A 54 1.73 -11.93 -3.39
CA GLY A 54 1.95 -13.17 -2.65
C GLY A 54 2.99 -14.06 -3.29
N THR A 55 3.32 -15.17 -2.63
CA THR A 55 4.08 -16.23 -3.30
C THR A 55 3.25 -16.85 -4.41
N ILE A 56 3.91 -17.48 -5.38
CA ILE A 56 3.24 -18.20 -6.47
C ILE A 56 2.24 -19.21 -5.91
N LYS A 57 2.66 -20.01 -4.92
CA LYS A 57 1.80 -21.01 -4.27
C LYS A 57 0.62 -20.40 -3.52
N GLY A 58 0.83 -19.30 -2.79
CA GLY A 58 -0.24 -18.60 -2.09
C GLY A 58 -1.29 -18.05 -3.06
N LEU A 59 -0.85 -17.44 -4.17
CA LEU A 59 -1.75 -16.89 -5.19
C LEU A 59 -2.50 -17.99 -5.94
N ASP A 60 -1.86 -19.14 -6.20
CA ASP A 60 -2.52 -20.30 -6.79
C ASP A 60 -3.63 -20.85 -5.88
N ALA A 61 -3.37 -20.94 -4.57
CA ALA A 61 -4.36 -21.35 -3.58
C ALA A 61 -5.53 -20.36 -3.49
N LEU A 62 -5.24 -19.06 -3.43
CA LEU A 62 -6.26 -18.00 -3.44
C LEU A 62 -7.11 -18.05 -4.70
N ALA A 63 -6.49 -18.25 -5.87
CA ALA A 63 -7.18 -18.35 -7.13
C ALA A 63 -8.08 -19.58 -7.19
N ALA A 64 -7.60 -20.74 -6.70
CA ALA A 64 -8.35 -21.98 -6.67
C ALA A 64 -9.61 -21.86 -5.78
N ASP A 65 -9.45 -21.36 -4.55
CA ASP A 65 -10.56 -21.19 -3.62
C ASP A 65 -11.59 -20.17 -4.13
N ALA A 66 -11.12 -19.01 -4.59
CA ALA A 66 -12.00 -17.98 -5.14
C ALA A 66 -12.80 -18.50 -6.33
N ARG A 67 -12.15 -19.20 -7.27
CA ARG A 67 -12.80 -19.80 -8.45
C ARG A 67 -13.83 -20.85 -8.06
N ALA A 68 -13.56 -21.68 -7.05
CA ALA A 68 -14.51 -22.65 -6.54
C ALA A 68 -15.77 -21.97 -5.97
N LYS A 69 -15.60 -20.93 -5.15
CA LYS A 69 -16.70 -20.11 -4.60
C LYS A 69 -17.50 -19.41 -5.69
N ALA A 70 -16.83 -18.84 -6.69
CA ALA A 70 -17.50 -18.21 -7.83
C ALA A 70 -18.31 -19.21 -8.65
N LYS A 71 -17.74 -20.38 -8.96
CA LYS A 71 -18.42 -21.46 -9.70
C LYS A 71 -19.68 -21.94 -8.98
N ALA A 72 -19.62 -22.12 -7.66
CA ALA A 72 -20.77 -22.54 -6.85
C ALA A 72 -21.96 -21.55 -6.91
N ARG A 73 -21.73 -20.33 -7.38
CA ARG A 73 -22.74 -19.25 -7.44
C ARG A 73 -23.02 -18.76 -8.87
N GLY A 74 -22.41 -19.37 -9.89
CA GLY A 74 -22.50 -18.89 -11.27
C GLY A 74 -21.77 -17.55 -11.53
N GLY A 75 -20.81 -17.19 -10.68
CA GLY A 75 -19.97 -16.00 -10.83
C GLY A 75 -18.95 -16.13 -11.98
N LYS A 76 -18.44 -14.98 -12.44
CA LYS A 76 -17.34 -14.94 -13.44
C LYS A 76 -16.00 -15.25 -12.77
N ASN A 77 -14.93 -15.39 -13.57
CA ASN A 77 -13.58 -15.61 -13.04
C ASN A 77 -13.21 -14.52 -12.00
N PRO A 78 -13.01 -14.88 -10.72
CA PRO A 78 -12.78 -13.94 -9.65
C PRO A 78 -11.30 -13.56 -9.49
N PHE A 79 -10.38 -14.22 -10.19
CA PHE A 79 -8.95 -14.01 -10.00
C PHE A 79 -8.15 -14.07 -11.30
N MET A 80 -7.30 -13.08 -11.51
CA MET A 80 -6.39 -12.98 -12.66
C MET A 80 -5.00 -12.55 -12.18
N LEU A 81 -3.95 -13.21 -12.66
CA LEU A 81 -2.57 -12.77 -12.44
C LEU A 81 -2.29 -11.49 -13.22
N VAL A 82 -1.46 -10.62 -12.67
CA VAL A 82 -0.95 -9.43 -13.36
C VAL A 82 0.33 -9.81 -14.11
N PRO A 83 0.36 -9.79 -15.45
CA PRO A 83 1.53 -10.20 -16.22
C PRO A 83 2.73 -9.28 -15.95
N GLY A 84 3.93 -9.86 -15.86
CA GLY A 84 5.18 -9.10 -15.79
C GLY A 84 5.52 -8.49 -14.42
N ILE A 85 4.73 -8.77 -13.37
CA ILE A 85 5.04 -8.32 -12.00
C ILE A 85 5.48 -9.50 -11.15
N ASP A 86 6.75 -9.48 -10.77
CA ASP A 86 7.43 -10.52 -9.98
C ASP A 86 7.97 -9.98 -8.64
N VAL A 87 7.74 -8.70 -8.35
CA VAL A 87 8.06 -8.03 -7.09
C VAL A 87 6.77 -7.74 -6.32
N PRO A 88 6.71 -8.03 -5.00
CA PRO A 88 5.51 -7.78 -4.19
C PRO A 88 5.43 -6.31 -3.76
N PHE A 89 5.16 -5.41 -4.71
CA PHE A 89 5.02 -3.96 -4.43
C PHE A 89 3.94 -3.66 -3.39
N HIS A 90 4.17 -2.61 -2.59
CA HIS A 90 3.35 -2.18 -1.45
C HIS A 90 3.09 -3.25 -0.38
N SER A 91 3.90 -4.32 -0.36
CA SER A 91 3.85 -5.34 0.69
C SER A 91 4.85 -5.05 1.80
N GLU A 92 4.66 -5.72 2.93
CA GLU A 92 5.61 -5.63 4.05
C GLU A 92 6.99 -6.20 3.72
N VAL A 93 7.08 -7.07 2.70
CA VAL A 93 8.33 -7.69 2.24
C VAL A 93 9.37 -6.63 1.82
N LEU A 94 8.93 -5.48 1.33
CA LEU A 94 9.81 -4.41 0.85
C LEU A 94 10.21 -3.39 1.95
N ARG A 95 9.64 -3.47 3.16
CA ARG A 95 9.94 -2.54 4.26
C ARG A 95 11.44 -2.40 4.57
N PRO A 96 12.26 -3.47 4.57
CA PRO A 96 13.69 -3.35 4.86
C PRO A 96 14.46 -2.40 3.92
N GLY A 97 14.00 -2.20 2.68
CA GLY A 97 14.65 -1.32 1.69
C GLY A 97 14.21 0.15 1.75
N VAL A 98 13.18 0.48 2.54
CA VAL A 98 12.63 1.85 2.62
C VAL A 98 13.66 2.89 3.08
N PRO A 99 14.55 2.63 4.06
CA PRO A 99 15.53 3.63 4.47
C PRO A 99 16.51 4.06 3.37
N GLU A 100 16.95 3.12 2.52
CA GLU A 100 17.82 3.42 1.39
C GLU A 100 17.08 4.23 0.32
N PHE A 101 15.83 3.86 0.03
CA PHE A 101 14.98 4.59 -0.91
C PHE A 101 14.68 6.01 -0.44
N ARG A 102 14.37 6.20 0.85
CA ARG A 102 14.21 7.53 1.48
C ARG A 102 15.43 8.41 1.24
N THR A 103 16.63 7.86 1.39
CA THR A 103 17.88 8.60 1.18
C THR A 103 17.98 9.09 -0.26
N ARG A 104 17.66 8.23 -1.22
CA ARG A 104 17.60 8.60 -2.64
C ARG A 104 16.51 9.63 -2.95
N LEU A 105 15.34 9.52 -2.33
CA LEU A 105 14.28 10.52 -2.50
C LEU A 105 14.72 11.88 -1.96
N LEU A 106 15.41 11.95 -0.82
CA LEU A 106 15.98 13.20 -0.33
C LEU A 106 16.96 13.80 -1.33
N GLU A 107 17.83 13.00 -1.96
CA GLU A 107 18.75 13.51 -3.00
C GLU A 107 18.03 14.05 -4.24
N LEU A 108 16.86 13.49 -4.59
CA LEU A 108 16.13 13.81 -5.83
C LEU A 108 15.04 14.89 -5.65
N VAL A 109 14.42 14.97 -4.47
CA VAL A 109 13.35 15.95 -4.21
C VAL A 109 13.98 17.33 -4.00
N PRO A 110 13.62 18.33 -4.83
CA PRO A 110 14.20 19.66 -4.77
C PRO A 110 14.01 20.34 -3.41
N GLU A 111 15.01 21.10 -2.99
CA GLU A 111 14.95 21.88 -1.74
C GLU A 111 14.00 23.08 -1.84
N ASP A 112 13.71 23.56 -3.05
CA ASP A 112 12.83 24.69 -3.37
C ASP A 112 11.41 24.25 -3.75
N LEU A 113 10.88 23.25 -3.05
CA LEU A 113 9.57 22.65 -3.30
C LEU A 113 8.43 23.69 -3.30
N ASP A 114 7.65 23.72 -4.38
CA ASP A 114 6.45 24.55 -4.48
C ASP A 114 5.30 23.95 -3.65
N ILE A 115 5.18 24.43 -2.41
CA ILE A 115 4.20 23.97 -1.42
C ILE A 115 2.77 24.22 -1.91
N GLU A 116 2.51 25.33 -2.60
CA GLU A 116 1.17 25.73 -3.02
C GLU A 116 0.58 24.74 -4.03
N ARG A 117 1.43 24.12 -4.85
CA ARG A 117 1.01 23.06 -5.77
C ARG A 117 0.69 21.73 -5.10
N LEU A 118 1.15 21.53 -3.87
CA LEU A 118 0.96 20.29 -3.11
C LEU A 118 -0.20 20.42 -2.13
N ALA A 119 -0.20 21.48 -1.33
CA ALA A 119 -1.16 21.69 -0.26
C ALA A 119 -2.59 21.73 -0.81
N GLY A 120 -3.45 20.83 -0.33
CA GLY A 120 -4.84 20.72 -0.77
C GLY A 120 -5.04 20.08 -2.16
N HIS A 121 -3.98 19.91 -2.96
CA HIS A 121 -4.05 19.40 -4.34
C HIS A 121 -3.53 17.98 -4.49
N TYR A 122 -2.48 17.62 -3.73
CA TYR A 122 -1.90 16.28 -3.74
C TYR A 122 -2.61 15.37 -2.74
N VAL A 123 -3.03 14.18 -3.17
CA VAL A 123 -3.62 13.15 -2.29
C VAL A 123 -2.72 11.90 -2.35
N PRO A 124 -1.88 11.66 -1.32
CA PRO A 124 -1.04 10.47 -1.27
C PRO A 124 -1.87 9.19 -1.01
N ASN A 125 -1.43 8.08 -1.58
CA ASN A 125 -2.05 6.76 -1.38
C ASN A 125 -2.01 6.33 0.10
N LEU A 126 -0.95 6.70 0.83
CA LEU A 126 -0.71 6.22 2.20
C LEU A 126 -1.77 6.69 3.21
N VAL A 127 -2.20 7.95 3.14
CA VAL A 127 -3.15 8.56 4.11
C VAL A 127 -4.48 8.98 3.48
N ALA A 128 -4.65 8.82 2.16
CA ALA A 128 -5.89 9.01 1.41
C ALA A 128 -6.64 10.34 1.69
N ARG A 129 -5.92 11.43 1.97
CA ARG A 129 -6.47 12.77 2.21
C ARG A 129 -5.56 13.87 1.67
N PRO A 130 -6.09 15.07 1.36
CA PRO A 130 -5.29 16.15 0.80
C PRO A 130 -4.08 16.49 1.68
N PHE A 131 -2.93 16.66 1.04
CA PHE A 131 -1.68 17.03 1.68
C PHE A 131 -1.81 18.36 2.41
N ALA A 132 -1.34 18.42 3.65
CA ALA A 132 -1.42 19.62 4.47
C ALA A 132 -0.25 19.71 5.47
N LEU A 133 0.23 20.93 5.71
CA LEU A 133 1.26 21.19 6.72
C LEU A 133 0.63 21.40 8.10
N THR A 134 0.03 20.34 8.65
CA THR A 134 -0.61 20.37 9.96
C THR A 134 -0.16 19.19 10.83
N GLN A 135 -0.19 19.36 12.16
CA GLN A 135 0.10 18.25 13.07
C GLN A 135 -0.86 17.07 12.86
N ASP A 136 -2.12 17.36 12.55
CA ASP A 136 -3.11 16.33 12.26
C ASP A 136 -2.67 15.51 11.04
N PHE A 137 -2.28 16.16 9.95
CA PHE A 137 -1.75 15.50 8.75
C PHE A 137 -0.51 14.64 9.06
N ALA A 138 0.49 15.19 9.74
CA ALA A 138 1.67 14.43 10.17
C ALA A 138 1.29 13.21 11.03
N ARG A 139 0.36 13.36 11.99
CA ARG A 139 -0.11 12.23 12.82
C ARG A 139 -0.80 11.13 12.01
N SER A 140 -1.51 11.46 10.93
CA SER A 140 -2.12 10.41 10.08
C SER A 140 -1.11 9.53 9.37
N ILE A 141 0.10 10.02 9.09
CA ILE A 141 1.17 9.18 8.53
C ILE A 141 1.53 8.09 9.56
N LEU A 142 1.73 8.49 10.83
CA LEU A 142 2.06 7.58 11.93
C LEU A 142 0.97 6.57 12.27
N GLN A 143 -0.28 6.83 11.90
CA GLN A 143 -1.38 5.85 12.05
C GLN A 143 -1.24 4.67 11.09
N VAL A 144 -0.50 4.84 9.98
CA VAL A 144 -0.38 3.83 8.92
C VAL A 144 1.03 3.24 8.87
N VAL A 145 2.08 4.05 9.09
CA VAL A 145 3.47 3.61 9.06
C VAL A 145 4.30 4.29 10.16
N PRO A 146 5.14 3.54 10.90
CA PRO A 146 6.08 4.16 11.83
C PRO A 146 7.12 4.98 11.06
N SER A 147 7.33 6.23 11.46
CA SER A 147 8.30 7.13 10.82
C SER A 147 8.99 8.00 11.87
N LYS A 148 10.27 7.69 12.10
CA LYS A 148 11.13 8.47 13.02
C LYS A 148 11.23 9.95 12.61
N PRO A 149 11.41 10.32 11.31
CA PRO A 149 11.39 11.73 10.91
C PRO A 149 10.08 12.45 11.27
N VAL A 150 8.93 11.79 11.11
CA VAL A 150 7.63 12.39 11.45
C VAL A 150 7.45 12.52 12.96
N GLU A 151 7.94 11.55 13.74
CA GLU A 151 7.97 11.64 15.21
C GLU A 151 8.81 12.84 15.69
N GLU A 152 10.00 13.04 15.11
CA GLU A 152 10.87 14.19 15.40
C GLU A 152 10.22 15.53 15.02
N ILE A 153 9.52 15.57 13.88
CA ILE A 153 8.73 16.74 13.46
C ILE A 153 7.65 17.08 14.49
N LEU A 154 6.90 16.07 14.95
CA LEU A 154 5.81 16.28 15.90
C LEU A 154 6.32 16.66 17.30
N ALA A 155 7.51 16.20 17.69
CA ALA A 155 8.13 16.54 18.96
C ALA A 155 8.59 18.00 19.05
N ASP A 156 8.98 18.62 17.93
CA ASP A 156 9.44 20.02 17.86
C ASP A 156 8.67 20.83 16.79
N TRP A 157 7.34 20.69 16.79
CA TRP A 157 6.50 21.23 15.73
C TRP A 157 6.67 22.74 15.50
N ASP A 158 6.80 23.52 16.57
CA ASP A 158 6.91 24.98 16.52
C ASP A 158 8.18 25.47 15.80
N SER A 159 9.23 24.64 15.80
CA SER A 159 10.46 24.88 15.04
C SER A 159 10.29 24.52 13.55
N TRP A 160 9.61 23.41 13.28
CA TRP A 160 9.39 22.91 11.92
C TRP A 160 8.42 23.76 11.11
N VAL A 161 7.34 24.25 11.70
CA VAL A 161 6.34 25.07 10.99
C VAL A 161 6.91 26.41 10.49
N LYS A 162 8.00 26.90 11.09
CA LYS A 162 8.75 28.09 10.65
C LYS A 162 9.59 27.84 9.39
N ARG A 163 9.74 26.57 8.99
CA ARG A 163 10.52 26.11 7.83
C ARG A 163 9.59 25.31 6.89
N PRO A 164 8.56 25.94 6.33
CA PRO A 164 7.45 25.23 5.68
C PRO A 164 7.89 24.40 4.47
N THR A 165 8.88 24.85 3.69
CA THR A 165 9.40 24.09 2.54
C THR A 165 10.14 22.85 2.97
N GLU A 166 10.97 22.95 4.02
CA GLU A 166 11.71 21.80 4.57
C GLU A 166 10.74 20.79 5.20
N LEU A 167 9.76 21.27 5.97
CA LEU A 167 8.69 20.45 6.52
C LEU A 167 7.91 19.74 5.42
N ALA A 168 7.50 20.47 4.37
CA ALA A 168 6.77 19.91 3.23
C ALA A 168 7.59 18.82 2.52
N ARG A 169 8.89 19.07 2.33
CA ARG A 169 9.80 18.13 1.69
C ARG A 169 9.96 16.84 2.49
N VAL A 170 10.18 16.93 3.80
CA VAL A 170 10.28 15.72 4.65
C VAL A 170 8.96 14.95 4.64
N LEU A 171 7.82 15.63 4.83
CA LEU A 171 6.52 14.96 4.79
C LEU A 171 6.23 14.33 3.43
N LEU A 172 6.59 14.99 2.32
CA LEU A 172 6.44 14.42 0.98
C LEU A 172 7.29 13.17 0.80
N VAL A 173 8.56 13.18 1.24
CA VAL A 173 9.44 12.01 1.18
C VAL A 173 8.88 10.84 1.99
N GLU A 174 8.28 11.09 3.15
CA GLU A 174 7.67 10.02 3.97
C GLU A 174 6.35 9.47 3.41
N LEU A 175 5.78 10.11 2.37
CA LEU A 175 4.55 9.69 1.69
C LEU A 175 4.80 8.93 0.38
N LEU A 176 6.02 9.02 -0.17
CA LEU A 176 6.44 8.40 -1.44
C LEU A 176 7.07 7.04 -1.22
#